data_AF-A0AAV0IND2-F1
#
_entry.id   AF-A0AAV0IND2-F1
#
_cell.length_a   1.000
_cell.length_b   1.000
_cell.length_c   1.000
_cell.angle_alpha   90.00
_cell.angle_beta   90.00
_cell.angle_gamma   90.00
#
_symmetry.space_group_name_H-M   'P 1'
#
loop_
_entity.id
_entity.type
_entity.pdbx_description
1 polymer ?
#
loop_
_entity_poly.entity_id
_entity_poly.type
_entity_poly.pdbx_seq_one_letter_code
_entity_poly.pdbx_strand_id
1 'polypeptide(L)'
;MGGSDERVVAVIMVGGPTKGTRFRPLSLNIPKPLFPLAGQPMVHHPISACKRIPNLAQIYLVGFYEEREFALYVSAISNELRVPVRYLREDKPHGSAGGLYNFRDLIMEDNPAHIFLLNCDVCCSFPLPEMLEAHKRYGGIGTLLVIKVSVESASQFGELVADPVTKELLHYTEKPETFVSDLINCGVYVFTPEIFTAIQGVSSQLKDRANLRRMSSFEALQSATRSFPSHFVRLDQDILSPLAGKKQLYTYETRDFWEQIKTPGMSLKCSALYLAQFRFTSPHLLASGDGSKGATIVGDVYIHPSAKVHPTAKIGPNVSISANARIGPGARLISCIILDDVEVMENGVVINSIVGWKSSIGKWSRVQAEGAYNAKLGITILGEAVTVEDEVVVVNSIVLPHKTLNVSVQEEIIL
;
A
#
# COMPACT_ATOMS: atom_id res chain seq x y z
N MET A 1 -33.84 25.18 -1.15
CA MET A 1 -32.66 25.56 -1.96
C MET A 1 -31.58 24.53 -1.64
N GLY A 2 -31.51 23.46 -2.43
CA GLY A 2 -30.54 22.38 -2.21
C GLY A 2 -29.18 22.81 -2.73
N GLY A 3 -28.16 22.81 -1.87
CA GLY A 3 -26.78 22.94 -2.31
C GLY A 3 -26.50 21.84 -3.32
N SER A 4 -25.95 22.19 -4.48
CA SER A 4 -25.43 21.21 -5.42
C SER A 4 -24.38 20.39 -4.68
N ASP A 5 -24.67 19.11 -4.39
CA ASP A 5 -23.72 18.23 -3.72
C ASP A 5 -22.45 18.13 -4.59
N GLU A 6 -21.37 18.74 -4.12
CA GLU A 6 -20.07 18.74 -4.78
C GLU A 6 -19.60 17.29 -4.93
N ARG A 7 -19.54 16.82 -6.18
CA ARG A 7 -19.11 15.45 -6.48
C ARG A 7 -17.62 15.29 -6.19
N VAL A 8 -17.27 14.10 -5.70
CA VAL A 8 -15.89 13.73 -5.41
C VAL A 8 -15.52 12.48 -6.20
N VAL A 9 -14.29 12.41 -6.68
CA VAL A 9 -13.71 11.21 -7.32
C VAL A 9 -12.45 10.82 -6.56
N ALA A 10 -12.16 9.52 -6.49
CA ALA A 10 -10.90 9.02 -5.94
C ALA A 10 -10.07 8.33 -7.02
N VAL A 11 -8.76 8.58 -7.02
CA VAL A 11 -7.76 7.97 -7.89
C VAL A 11 -6.73 7.28 -6.99
N ILE A 12 -6.57 5.97 -7.16
CA ILE A 12 -5.63 5.17 -6.37
C ILE A 12 -4.53 4.66 -7.30
N MET A 13 -3.30 5.06 -7.02
CA MET A 13 -2.12 4.64 -7.77
C MET A 13 -1.71 3.24 -7.30
N VAL A 14 -2.01 2.21 -8.10
CA VAL A 14 -1.81 0.79 -7.76
C VAL A 14 -0.50 0.21 -8.30
N GLY A 15 0.48 1.04 -8.65
CA GLY A 15 1.84 0.56 -8.86
C GLY A 15 2.64 1.40 -9.84
N GLY A 16 3.97 1.34 -9.69
CA GLY A 16 4.90 1.89 -10.65
C GLY A 16 5.37 0.87 -11.70
N PRO A 17 6.18 1.30 -12.68
CA PRO A 17 6.62 0.44 -13.79
C PRO A 17 7.44 -0.78 -13.36
N THR A 18 8.01 -0.76 -12.14
CA THR A 18 8.79 -1.88 -11.59
C THR A 18 7.93 -2.97 -10.95
N LYS A 19 6.60 -2.84 -10.97
CA LYS A 19 5.61 -3.87 -10.54
C LYS A 19 5.92 -4.53 -9.18
N GLY A 20 6.50 -3.78 -8.25
CA GLY A 20 6.73 -4.24 -6.88
C GLY A 20 7.94 -5.19 -6.71
N THR A 21 9.00 -5.09 -7.51
CA THR A 21 10.18 -5.98 -7.41
C THR A 21 10.77 -6.19 -6.01
N ARG A 22 10.75 -5.18 -5.13
CA ARG A 22 11.20 -5.28 -3.72
C ARG A 22 10.29 -6.13 -2.83
N PHE A 23 9.13 -6.51 -3.34
CA PHE A 23 8.12 -7.32 -2.68
C PHE A 23 8.24 -8.82 -3.04
N ARG A 24 9.22 -9.18 -3.87
CA ARG A 24 9.53 -10.57 -4.20
C ARG A 24 10.03 -11.33 -2.95
N PRO A 25 9.72 -12.64 -2.81
CA PRO A 25 9.06 -13.49 -3.80
C PRO A 25 7.54 -13.33 -3.93
N LEU A 26 6.89 -12.62 -3.02
CA LEU A 26 5.42 -12.58 -2.92
C LEU A 26 4.73 -11.86 -4.09
N SER A 27 5.45 -11.03 -4.83
CA SER A 27 4.94 -10.36 -6.03
C SER A 27 5.40 -10.99 -7.36
N LEU A 28 5.83 -12.26 -7.35
CA LEU A 28 6.22 -12.96 -8.59
C LEU A 28 5.00 -13.31 -9.44
N ASN A 29 3.96 -13.85 -8.82
CA ASN A 29 2.80 -14.40 -9.52
C ASN A 29 1.53 -13.55 -9.34
N ILE A 30 1.49 -12.70 -8.30
CA ILE A 30 0.33 -11.87 -7.97
C ILE A 30 0.77 -10.39 -7.92
N PRO A 31 -0.01 -9.46 -8.51
CA PRO A 31 0.21 -8.04 -8.35
C PRO A 31 0.27 -7.65 -6.88
N LYS A 32 1.30 -6.89 -6.48
CA LYS A 32 1.44 -6.41 -5.10
C LYS A 32 0.16 -5.76 -4.52
N PRO A 33 -0.60 -4.92 -5.24
CA PRO A 33 -1.87 -4.36 -4.75
C PRO A 33 -2.92 -5.41 -4.32
N LEU A 34 -2.84 -6.60 -4.90
CA LEU A 34 -3.73 -7.71 -4.61
C LEU A 34 -3.20 -8.64 -3.52
N PHE A 35 -2.00 -8.38 -2.98
CA PHE A 35 -1.46 -9.14 -1.87
C PHE A 35 -2.38 -9.04 -0.64
N PRO A 36 -2.81 -10.17 -0.04
CA PRO A 36 -3.65 -10.15 1.15
C PRO A 36 -2.94 -9.57 2.37
N LEU A 37 -3.56 -8.58 2.99
CA LEU A 37 -3.10 -7.84 4.16
C LEU A 37 -4.26 -7.70 5.14
N ALA A 38 -4.12 -8.25 6.35
CA ALA A 38 -5.22 -8.35 7.32
C ALA A 38 -6.48 -9.03 6.74
N GLY A 39 -6.30 -10.03 5.86
CA GLY A 39 -7.41 -10.77 5.26
C GLY A 39 -8.07 -10.13 4.04
N GLN A 40 -7.64 -8.92 3.66
CA GLN A 40 -8.15 -8.18 2.50
C GLN A 40 -7.01 -7.81 1.55
N PRO A 41 -7.21 -7.72 0.22
CA PRO A 41 -6.18 -7.22 -0.69
C PRO A 41 -5.64 -5.85 -0.25
N MET A 42 -4.35 -5.57 -0.42
CA MET A 42 -3.73 -4.31 0.00
C MET A 42 -4.49 -3.07 -0.50
N VAL A 43 -4.99 -3.11 -1.74
CA VAL A 43 -5.78 -2.02 -2.35
C VAL A 43 -7.19 -1.88 -1.77
N HIS A 44 -7.73 -2.90 -1.10
CA HIS A 44 -9.06 -2.85 -0.48
C HIS A 44 -9.12 -1.76 0.60
N HIS A 45 -8.06 -1.59 1.38
CA HIS A 45 -8.02 -0.65 2.51
C HIS A 45 -8.27 0.82 2.08
N PRO A 46 -7.54 1.39 1.11
CA PRO A 46 -7.84 2.73 0.61
C PRO A 46 -9.19 2.81 -0.11
N ILE A 47 -9.61 1.79 -0.88
CA ILE A 47 -10.93 1.80 -1.56
C ILE A 47 -12.06 1.84 -0.51
N SER A 48 -11.99 0.99 0.52
CA SER A 48 -12.97 0.94 1.60
C SER A 48 -13.03 2.26 2.38
N ALA A 49 -11.89 2.90 2.60
CA ALA A 49 -11.84 4.24 3.18
C ALA A 49 -12.52 5.30 2.31
N CYS A 50 -12.42 5.22 0.98
CA CYS A 50 -13.07 6.15 0.07
C CYS A 50 -14.59 6.16 0.24
N LYS A 51 -15.22 5.03 0.61
CA LYS A 51 -16.68 4.98 0.85
C LYS A 51 -17.17 5.96 1.91
N ARG A 52 -16.31 6.41 2.82
CA ARG A 52 -16.66 7.41 3.83
C ARG A 52 -16.72 8.84 3.28
N ILE A 53 -16.16 9.09 2.09
CA ILE A 53 -16.17 10.39 1.44
C ILE A 53 -17.60 10.74 1.02
N PRO A 54 -18.13 11.91 1.39
CA PRO A 54 -19.45 12.35 0.93
C PRO A 54 -19.44 12.58 -0.59
N ASN A 55 -20.52 12.19 -1.26
CA ASN A 55 -20.72 12.38 -2.71
C ASN A 55 -19.64 11.77 -3.60
N LEU A 56 -19.04 10.65 -3.17
CA LEU A 56 -18.12 9.90 -4.01
C LEU A 56 -18.85 9.32 -5.22
N ALA A 57 -18.50 9.80 -6.41
CA ALA A 57 -19.08 9.38 -7.67
C ALA A 57 -18.40 8.10 -8.22
N GLN A 58 -17.07 8.06 -8.20
CA GLN A 58 -16.30 7.00 -8.86
C GLN A 58 -14.92 6.82 -8.21
N ILE A 59 -14.41 5.59 -8.27
CA ILE A 59 -13.03 5.26 -7.90
C ILE A 59 -12.29 4.73 -9.13
N TYR A 60 -11.11 5.29 -9.39
CA TYR A 60 -10.21 4.85 -10.45
C TYR A 60 -8.95 4.23 -9.84
N LEU A 61 -8.59 3.03 -10.31
CA LEU A 61 -7.33 2.38 -9.98
C LEU A 61 -6.39 2.58 -11.17
N VAL A 62 -5.24 3.23 -10.97
CA VAL A 62 -4.29 3.54 -12.06
C VAL A 62 -3.00 2.77 -11.87
N GLY A 63 -2.58 1.99 -12.87
CA GLY A 63 -1.35 1.20 -12.77
C GLY A 63 -0.89 0.53 -14.07
N PHE A 64 0.13 -0.32 -13.97
CA PHE A 64 0.84 -0.94 -15.12
C PHE A 64 0.56 -2.44 -15.31
N TYR A 65 -0.34 -3.01 -14.51
CA TYR A 65 -0.76 -4.41 -14.62
C TYR A 65 -1.75 -4.58 -15.77
N GLU A 66 -1.84 -5.81 -16.29
CA GLU A 66 -2.82 -6.12 -17.33
C GLU A 66 -4.23 -6.03 -16.73
N GLU A 67 -5.19 -5.47 -17.47
CA GLU A 67 -6.55 -5.24 -16.94
C GLU A 67 -7.22 -6.51 -16.44
N ARG A 68 -6.95 -7.65 -17.10
CA ARG A 68 -7.44 -8.98 -16.71
C ARG A 68 -7.03 -9.40 -15.30
N GLU A 69 -5.91 -8.90 -14.79
CA GLU A 69 -5.43 -9.21 -13.43
C GLU A 69 -6.32 -8.55 -12.37
N PHE A 70 -6.94 -7.40 -12.70
CA PHE A 70 -7.81 -6.64 -11.80
C PHE A 70 -9.30 -6.82 -12.08
N ALA A 71 -9.68 -7.32 -13.26
CA ALA A 71 -11.07 -7.38 -13.71
C ALA A 71 -12.03 -8.04 -12.69
N LEU A 72 -11.67 -9.22 -12.18
CA LEU A 72 -12.48 -9.93 -11.18
C LEU A 72 -12.59 -9.15 -9.87
N TYR A 73 -11.46 -8.61 -9.39
CA TYR A 73 -11.42 -7.84 -8.16
C TYR A 73 -12.25 -6.56 -8.25
N VAL A 74 -12.08 -5.79 -9.33
CA VAL A 74 -12.79 -4.54 -9.60
C VAL A 74 -14.30 -4.77 -9.66
N SER A 75 -14.73 -5.83 -10.34
CA SER A 75 -16.15 -6.20 -10.41
C SER A 75 -16.72 -6.55 -9.03
N ALA A 76 -16.00 -7.38 -8.26
CA ALA A 76 -16.43 -7.78 -6.93
C ALA A 76 -16.54 -6.58 -5.97
N ILE A 77 -15.50 -5.74 -5.90
CA ILE A 77 -15.46 -4.61 -4.96
C ILE A 77 -16.44 -3.50 -5.34
N SER A 78 -16.66 -3.26 -6.63
CA SER A 78 -17.66 -2.30 -7.11
C SER A 78 -19.07 -2.70 -6.66
N ASN A 79 -19.39 -4.00 -6.71
CA ASN A 79 -20.67 -4.53 -6.26
C ASN A 79 -20.81 -4.50 -4.73
N GLU A 80 -19.74 -4.87 -4.01
CA GLU A 80 -19.70 -4.87 -2.55
C GLU A 80 -19.92 -3.46 -1.98
N LEU A 81 -19.22 -2.45 -2.53
CA LEU A 81 -19.29 -1.09 -2.02
C LEU A 81 -20.47 -0.29 -2.58
N ARG A 82 -21.06 -0.74 -3.69
CA ARG A 82 -22.07 -0.02 -4.48
C ARG A 82 -21.55 1.34 -4.98
N VAL A 83 -20.26 1.39 -5.31
CA VAL A 83 -19.58 2.54 -5.92
C VAL A 83 -18.88 2.04 -7.17
N PRO A 84 -19.01 2.71 -8.33
CA PRO A 84 -18.29 2.34 -9.54
C PRO A 84 -16.77 2.35 -9.31
N VAL A 85 -16.12 1.21 -9.58
CA VAL A 85 -14.67 1.09 -9.57
C VAL A 85 -14.19 0.75 -10.99
N ARG A 86 -13.19 1.48 -11.49
CA ARG A 86 -12.61 1.27 -12.82
C ARG A 86 -11.10 1.14 -12.72
N TYR A 87 -10.52 0.17 -13.43
CA TYR A 87 -9.07 0.08 -13.58
C TYR A 87 -8.65 0.76 -14.88
N LEU A 88 -7.64 1.62 -14.81
CA LEU A 88 -7.06 2.37 -15.92
C LEU A 88 -5.59 1.95 -16.06
N ARG A 89 -5.27 1.30 -17.19
CA ARG A 89 -3.92 0.83 -17.48
C ARG A 89 -3.06 1.93 -18.09
N GLU A 90 -1.93 2.22 -17.47
CA GLU A 90 -0.85 2.99 -18.08
C GLU A 90 0.00 2.12 -19.01
N ASP A 91 0.11 2.52 -20.27
CA ASP A 91 0.96 1.83 -21.25
C ASP A 91 2.44 2.19 -21.12
N LYS A 92 2.72 3.41 -20.64
CA LYS A 92 4.08 3.94 -20.46
C LYS A 92 4.14 4.81 -19.20
N PRO A 93 5.30 4.92 -18.56
CA PRO A 93 5.41 5.67 -17.33
C PRO A 93 5.33 7.19 -17.62
N HIS A 94 4.30 7.84 -17.09
CA HIS A 94 4.15 9.30 -17.14
C HIS A 94 4.55 9.99 -15.82
N GLY A 95 5.03 9.24 -14.82
CA GLY A 95 5.24 9.75 -13.47
C GLY A 95 3.93 9.87 -12.69
N SER A 96 3.99 10.11 -11.38
CA SER A 96 2.80 10.10 -10.52
C SER A 96 1.76 11.15 -10.91
N ALA A 97 2.20 12.38 -11.19
CA ALA A 97 1.31 13.45 -11.64
C ALA A 97 0.94 13.30 -13.13
N GLY A 98 1.87 12.83 -13.96
CA GLY A 98 1.57 12.61 -15.37
C GLY A 98 0.57 11.46 -15.60
N GLY A 99 0.57 10.42 -14.76
CA GLY A 99 -0.41 9.33 -14.80
C GLY A 99 -1.82 9.84 -14.49
N LEU A 100 -1.94 10.68 -13.45
CA LEU A 100 -3.19 11.39 -13.14
C LEU A 100 -3.66 12.25 -14.33
N TYR A 101 -2.76 13.04 -14.92
CA TYR A 101 -3.09 13.93 -16.06
C TYR A 101 -3.45 13.17 -17.35
N ASN A 102 -2.84 12.00 -17.58
CA ASN A 102 -3.09 11.17 -18.75
C ASN A 102 -4.57 10.75 -18.83
N PHE A 103 -5.19 10.46 -17.69
CA PHE A 103 -6.60 10.05 -17.59
C PHE A 103 -7.55 11.18 -17.16
N ARG A 104 -7.10 12.44 -17.19
CA ARG A 104 -7.91 13.60 -16.75
C ARG A 104 -9.28 13.66 -17.41
N ASP A 105 -9.37 13.32 -18.70
CA ASP A 105 -10.62 13.41 -19.46
C ASP A 105 -11.66 12.41 -18.91
N LEU A 106 -11.21 11.20 -18.51
CA LEU A 106 -12.05 10.20 -17.85
C LEU A 106 -12.38 10.58 -16.40
N ILE A 107 -11.42 11.12 -15.66
CA ILE A 107 -11.61 11.53 -14.25
C ILE A 107 -12.61 12.69 -14.15
N MET A 108 -12.64 13.57 -15.16
CA MET A 108 -13.52 14.73 -15.22
C MET A 108 -14.90 14.42 -15.82
N GLU A 109 -15.19 13.19 -16.27
CA GLU A 109 -16.51 12.79 -16.82
C GLU A 109 -17.66 13.13 -15.85
N ASP A 110 -17.44 12.91 -14.54
CA ASP A 110 -18.40 13.20 -13.48
C ASP A 110 -18.41 14.66 -13.01
N ASN A 111 -17.59 15.52 -13.62
CA ASN A 111 -17.36 16.92 -13.22
C ASN A 111 -17.14 17.07 -11.70
N PRO A 112 -16.15 16.36 -11.10
CA PRO A 112 -15.90 16.43 -9.67
C PRO A 112 -15.38 17.79 -9.25
N ALA A 113 -15.83 18.28 -8.10
CA ALA A 113 -15.26 19.46 -7.45
C ALA A 113 -13.96 19.13 -6.72
N HIS A 114 -13.81 17.88 -6.27
CA HIS A 114 -12.64 17.41 -5.53
C HIS A 114 -12.16 16.05 -6.04
N ILE A 115 -10.85 15.87 -6.12
CA ILE A 115 -10.18 14.67 -6.60
C ILE A 115 -9.23 14.19 -5.52
N PHE A 116 -9.52 13.03 -4.94
CA PHE A 116 -8.58 12.35 -4.06
C PHE A 116 -7.54 11.60 -4.88
N LEU A 117 -6.28 11.68 -4.47
CA LEU A 117 -5.18 10.88 -5.00
C LEU A 117 -4.53 10.11 -3.86
N LEU A 118 -4.47 8.79 -3.96
CA LEU A 118 -3.94 7.90 -2.92
C LEU A 118 -2.87 6.96 -3.51
N ASN A 119 -1.78 6.77 -2.78
CA ASN A 119 -0.83 5.70 -3.09
C ASN A 119 -1.29 4.37 -2.47
N CYS A 120 -1.35 3.31 -3.26
CA CYS A 120 -1.81 1.99 -2.79
C CYS A 120 -0.83 1.31 -1.82
N ASP A 121 0.46 1.70 -1.81
CA ASP A 121 1.46 1.15 -0.90
C ASP A 121 1.56 1.87 0.45
N VAL A 122 0.49 2.57 0.84
CA VAL A 122 0.34 3.25 2.12
C VAL A 122 -0.60 2.44 3.02
N CYS A 123 -0.15 2.17 4.25
CA CYS A 123 -0.96 1.65 5.34
C CYS A 123 -1.35 2.82 6.24
N CYS A 124 -2.64 3.16 6.32
CA CYS A 124 -3.12 4.32 7.08
C CYS A 124 -4.58 4.14 7.48
N SER A 125 -5.04 4.90 8.47
CA SER A 125 -6.47 4.97 8.81
C SER A 125 -7.31 5.65 7.71
N PHE A 126 -6.68 6.51 6.90
CA PHE A 126 -7.28 7.32 5.84
C PHE A 126 -8.44 8.22 6.34
N PRO A 127 -8.13 9.36 6.98
CA PRO A 127 -9.12 10.34 7.45
C PRO A 127 -9.67 11.21 6.30
N LEU A 128 -10.17 10.57 5.24
CA LEU A 128 -10.55 11.23 3.99
C LEU A 128 -11.69 12.26 4.15
N PRO A 129 -12.77 11.98 4.92
CA PRO A 129 -13.82 12.98 5.15
C PRO A 129 -13.29 14.23 5.87
N GLU A 130 -12.47 14.07 6.90
CA GLU A 130 -11.89 15.17 7.66
C GLU A 130 -10.90 15.97 6.81
N MET A 131 -10.11 15.29 5.97
CA MET A 131 -9.25 15.93 4.99
C MET A 131 -10.04 16.78 3.98
N LEU A 132 -11.19 16.28 3.49
CA LEU A 132 -12.04 17.02 2.55
C LEU A 132 -12.59 18.29 3.19
N GLU A 133 -13.10 18.20 4.41
CA GLU A 133 -13.63 19.36 5.14
C GLU A 133 -12.53 20.38 5.47
N ALA A 134 -11.32 19.92 5.81
CA ALA A 134 -10.17 20.81 5.98
C ALA A 134 -9.82 21.50 4.66
N HIS A 135 -9.75 20.77 3.55
CA HIS A 135 -9.43 21.30 2.23
C HIS A 135 -10.40 22.41 1.79
N LYS A 136 -11.71 22.19 1.96
CA LYS A 136 -12.75 23.19 1.68
C LYS A 136 -12.56 24.47 2.50
N ARG A 137 -12.14 24.36 3.77
CA ARG A 137 -11.87 25.53 4.63
C ARG A 137 -10.62 26.30 4.22
N TYR A 138 -9.60 25.61 3.69
CA TYR A 138 -8.35 26.24 3.30
C TYR A 138 -8.44 27.00 1.97
N GLY A 139 -9.18 26.46 0.99
CA GLY A 139 -9.47 27.15 -0.28
C GLY A 139 -8.31 27.19 -1.29
N GLY A 140 -7.39 26.22 -1.24
CA GLY A 140 -6.28 26.07 -2.20
C GLY A 140 -6.50 25.01 -3.27
N ILE A 141 -5.47 24.78 -4.10
CA ILE A 141 -5.44 23.72 -5.13
C ILE A 141 -5.37 22.33 -4.49
N GLY A 142 -4.71 22.18 -3.35
CA GLY A 142 -4.54 20.86 -2.74
C GLY A 142 -4.27 20.83 -1.25
N THR A 143 -4.56 19.69 -0.64
CA THR A 143 -4.23 19.39 0.76
C THR A 143 -3.61 18.01 0.88
N LEU A 144 -2.46 17.94 1.55
CA LEU A 144 -1.65 16.74 1.74
C LEU A 144 -1.89 16.15 3.12
N LEU A 145 -2.01 14.84 3.22
CA LEU A 145 -1.92 14.14 4.50
C LEU A 145 -0.46 14.11 4.95
N VAL A 146 -0.22 14.50 6.21
CA VAL A 146 1.11 14.54 6.80
C VAL A 146 1.12 13.90 8.17
N ILE A 147 2.27 13.38 8.58
CA ILE A 147 2.46 12.81 9.92
C ILE A 147 3.84 13.23 10.45
N LYS A 148 3.95 13.33 11.76
CA LYS A 148 5.24 13.52 12.44
C LYS A 148 5.93 12.18 12.66
N VAL A 149 7.22 12.11 12.33
CA VAL A 149 8.07 10.94 12.55
C VAL A 149 9.32 11.31 13.35
N SER A 150 10.07 10.31 13.81
CA SER A 150 11.37 10.58 14.44
C SER A 150 12.35 11.19 13.43
N VAL A 151 13.22 12.07 13.93
CA VAL A 151 14.28 12.75 13.14
C VAL A 151 15.13 11.74 12.36
N GLU A 152 15.42 10.59 12.96
CA GLU A 152 16.23 9.51 12.35
C GLU A 152 15.55 8.87 11.13
N SER A 153 14.22 8.89 11.07
CA SER A 153 13.44 8.28 9.99
C SER A 153 13.02 9.28 8.91
N ALA A 154 12.95 10.57 9.23
CA ALA A 154 12.40 11.62 8.36
C ALA A 154 13.08 11.68 6.98
N SER A 155 14.41 11.59 6.93
CA SER A 155 15.21 11.70 5.69
C SER A 155 14.94 10.59 4.65
N GLN A 156 14.24 9.52 5.04
CA GLN A 156 13.84 8.44 4.14
C GLN A 156 12.61 8.79 3.30
N PHE A 157 11.96 9.92 3.59
CA PHE A 157 10.68 10.36 3.02
C PHE A 157 10.76 11.78 2.46
N GLY A 158 9.66 12.25 1.87
CA GLY A 158 9.50 13.66 1.51
C GLY A 158 9.20 14.48 2.75
N GLU A 159 10.14 15.34 3.15
CA GLU A 159 10.02 16.23 4.30
C GLU A 159 9.38 17.55 3.88
N LEU A 160 8.59 18.13 4.78
CA LEU A 160 7.88 19.38 4.49
C LEU A 160 7.77 20.28 5.71
N VAL A 161 7.67 21.58 5.45
CA VAL A 161 7.42 22.59 6.48
C VAL A 161 6.03 23.16 6.25
N ALA A 162 5.20 23.15 7.28
CA ALA A 162 3.87 23.73 7.25
C ALA A 162 3.77 24.95 8.18
N ASP A 163 2.99 25.95 7.79
CA ASP A 163 2.65 27.06 8.67
C ASP A 163 1.78 26.54 9.83
N PRO A 164 2.14 26.82 11.10
CA PRO A 164 1.43 26.27 12.24
C PRO A 164 -0.01 26.78 12.37
N VAL A 165 -0.32 27.97 11.84
CA VAL A 165 -1.62 28.64 11.92
C VAL A 165 -2.45 28.40 10.68
N THR A 166 -1.93 28.74 9.50
CA THR A 166 -2.67 28.66 8.23
C THR A 166 -2.68 27.25 7.64
N LYS A 167 -1.77 26.38 8.10
CA LYS A 167 -1.53 25.04 7.54
C LYS A 167 -1.03 25.05 6.10
N GLU A 168 -0.58 26.20 5.59
CA GLU A 168 0.04 26.30 4.27
C GLU A 168 1.31 25.44 4.21
N LEU A 169 1.51 24.75 3.10
CA LEU A 169 2.78 24.10 2.78
C LEU A 169 3.80 25.18 2.38
N LEU A 170 4.77 25.47 3.26
CA LEU A 170 5.78 26.50 3.06
C LEU A 170 6.97 25.98 2.26
N HIS A 171 7.36 24.73 2.48
CA HIS A 171 8.51 24.12 1.83
C HIS A 171 8.35 22.60 1.72
N TYR A 172 8.87 22.00 0.65
CA TYR A 172 8.87 20.56 0.41
C TYR A 172 10.20 20.12 -0.20
N THR A 173 10.80 19.09 0.38
CA THR A 173 12.01 18.45 -0.17
C THR A 173 11.90 16.92 -0.14
N GLU A 174 12.12 16.29 -1.29
CA GLU A 174 12.09 14.83 -1.42
C GLU A 174 13.41 14.21 -0.94
N LYS A 175 13.37 13.44 0.16
CA LYS A 175 14.52 12.70 0.72
C LYS A 175 15.78 13.54 0.84
N PRO A 176 15.74 14.60 1.66
CA PRO A 176 16.88 15.48 1.80
C PRO A 176 18.06 14.75 2.45
N GLU A 177 19.28 15.14 2.06
CA GLU A 177 20.50 14.62 2.70
C GLU A 177 20.66 15.17 4.13
N THR A 178 20.12 16.36 4.38
CA THR A 178 20.11 17.04 5.68
C THR A 178 18.69 17.17 6.20
N PHE A 179 18.48 16.92 7.48
CA PHE A 179 17.17 17.10 8.12
C PHE A 179 16.61 18.52 7.91
N VAL A 180 15.36 18.59 7.44
CA VAL A 180 14.58 19.80 7.22
C VAL A 180 13.40 19.86 8.19
N SER A 181 12.64 18.76 8.32
CA SER A 181 11.46 18.68 9.19
C SER A 181 11.13 17.26 9.62
N ASP A 182 10.45 17.13 10.77
CA ASP A 182 9.87 15.89 11.27
C ASP A 182 8.50 15.57 10.64
N LEU A 183 7.93 16.49 9.86
CA LEU A 183 6.71 16.27 9.08
C LEU A 183 7.02 15.66 7.72
N ILE A 184 6.37 14.54 7.43
CA ILE A 184 6.54 13.82 6.16
C ILE A 184 5.24 13.69 5.37
N ASN A 185 5.38 13.63 4.05
CA ASN A 185 4.29 13.35 3.13
C ASN A 185 3.83 11.89 3.22
N CYS A 186 2.52 11.70 3.44
CA CYS A 186 1.92 10.39 3.61
C CYS A 186 1.44 9.73 2.30
N GLY A 187 1.54 10.40 1.15
CA GLY A 187 1.10 9.86 -0.14
C GLY A 187 -0.42 9.82 -0.31
N VAL A 188 -1.15 10.69 0.40
CA VAL A 188 -2.60 10.85 0.31
C VAL A 188 -2.91 12.34 0.15
N TYR A 189 -3.71 12.66 -0.85
CA TYR A 189 -3.95 14.03 -1.28
C TYR A 189 -5.42 14.24 -1.64
N VAL A 190 -5.87 15.47 -1.48
CA VAL A 190 -7.11 15.97 -2.10
C VAL A 190 -6.77 17.22 -2.91
N PHE A 191 -7.30 17.31 -4.12
CA PHE A 191 -7.07 18.42 -5.04
C PHE A 191 -8.38 18.95 -5.62
N THR A 192 -8.39 20.23 -6.00
CA THR A 192 -9.37 20.77 -6.96
C THR A 192 -8.94 20.43 -8.39
N PRO A 193 -9.84 20.49 -9.39
CA PRO A 193 -9.50 20.28 -10.80
C PRO A 193 -8.38 21.18 -11.35
N GLU A 194 -8.07 22.29 -10.69
CA GLU A 194 -6.96 23.20 -11.04
C GLU A 194 -5.59 22.49 -11.05
N ILE A 195 -5.47 21.35 -10.36
CA ILE A 195 -4.27 20.52 -10.39
C ILE A 195 -3.89 20.11 -11.82
N PHE A 196 -4.86 19.87 -12.70
CA PHE A 196 -4.57 19.52 -14.09
C PHE A 196 -3.91 20.67 -14.85
N THR A 197 -4.31 21.91 -14.59
CA THR A 197 -3.67 23.11 -15.15
C THR A 197 -2.23 23.24 -14.67
N ALA A 198 -1.98 23.00 -13.37
CA ALA A 198 -0.63 23.00 -12.82
C ALA A 198 0.27 21.94 -13.49
N ILE A 199 -0.24 20.72 -13.66
CA ILE A 199 0.50 19.63 -14.32
C ILE A 199 0.76 19.95 -15.80
N GLN A 200 -0.22 20.51 -16.51
CA GLN A 200 -0.06 20.92 -17.90
C GLN A 200 1.03 21.98 -18.07
N GLY A 201 1.05 23.00 -17.18
CA GLY A 201 2.06 24.05 -17.20
C GLY A 201 3.49 23.51 -17.08
N VAL A 202 3.69 22.55 -16.17
CA VAL A 202 4.98 21.88 -15.99
C VAL A 202 5.37 21.04 -17.20
N SER A 203 4.43 20.27 -17.77
CA SER A 203 4.72 19.46 -18.97
C SER A 203 5.13 20.33 -20.16
N SER A 204 4.49 21.48 -20.37
CA SER A 204 4.87 22.43 -21.43
C SER A 204 6.29 22.97 -21.23
N GLN A 205 6.64 23.38 -20.01
CA GLN A 205 7.99 23.87 -19.70
C GLN A 205 9.08 22.79 -19.92
N LEU A 206 8.78 21.54 -19.58
CA LEU A 206 9.69 20.41 -19.82
C LEU A 206 9.88 20.14 -21.32
N LYS A 207 8.81 20.25 -22.13
CA LYS A 207 8.88 20.15 -23.59
C LYS A 207 9.73 21.26 -24.19
N ASP A 208 9.55 22.50 -23.76
CA ASP A 208 10.31 23.64 -24.27
C ASP A 208 11.81 23.49 -23.97
N ARG A 209 12.15 23.08 -22.74
CA ARG A 209 13.54 22.75 -22.37
C ARG A 209 14.13 21.61 -23.20
N ALA A 210 13.35 20.56 -23.44
CA ALA A 210 13.79 19.43 -24.26
C ALA A 210 14.01 19.82 -25.73
N ASN A 211 13.18 20.70 -26.27
CA ASN A 211 13.33 21.22 -27.64
C ASN A 211 14.56 22.11 -27.78
N LEU A 212 14.82 23.00 -26.80
CA LEU A 212 16.02 23.83 -26.75
C LEU A 212 17.31 22.99 -26.68
N ARG A 213 17.31 21.90 -25.90
CA ARG A 213 18.46 20.96 -25.80
C ARG A 213 18.75 20.19 -27.09
N ARG A 214 17.76 19.95 -27.95
CA ARG A 214 17.99 19.32 -29.26
C ARG A 214 18.65 20.27 -30.27
N MET A 215 18.62 21.57 -30.02
CA MET A 215 19.26 22.57 -30.88
C MET A 215 20.74 22.81 -30.54
N SER A 216 21.21 22.44 -29.33
CA SER A 216 22.64 22.50 -28.98
C SER A 216 23.30 21.13 -29.18
N SER A 217 24.07 20.99 -30.26
CA SER A 217 24.71 19.73 -30.68
C SER A 217 25.82 19.22 -29.75
N PHE A 218 26.20 19.97 -28.72
CA PHE A 218 27.38 19.67 -27.89
C PHE A 218 27.08 18.97 -26.55
N GLU A 219 25.88 19.12 -25.98
CA GLU A 219 25.52 18.50 -24.68
C GLU A 219 24.78 17.15 -24.82
N ALA A 220 24.35 16.81 -26.04
CA ALA A 220 23.58 15.60 -26.33
C ALA A 220 24.39 14.30 -26.11
N LEU A 221 25.73 14.35 -26.15
CA LEU A 221 26.58 13.16 -25.98
C LEU A 221 26.75 12.72 -24.52
N GLN A 222 26.54 13.61 -23.54
CA GLN A 222 26.90 13.32 -22.13
C GLN A 222 25.72 12.88 -21.25
N SER A 223 24.47 13.05 -21.70
CA SER A 223 23.26 12.84 -20.87
C SER A 223 22.34 11.68 -21.32
N ALA A 224 22.83 10.80 -22.20
CA ALA A 224 22.06 9.69 -22.78
C ALA A 224 21.61 8.61 -21.77
N THR A 225 21.99 8.69 -20.49
CA THR A 225 21.73 7.63 -19.51
C THR A 225 20.47 7.81 -18.65
N ARG A 226 19.79 8.98 -18.62
CA ARG A 226 18.48 9.15 -17.93
C ARG A 226 17.59 10.29 -18.50
N SER A 227 17.36 10.31 -19.81
CA SER A 227 16.37 11.25 -20.38
C SER A 227 14.95 10.72 -20.18
N PHE A 228 14.25 11.20 -19.14
CA PHE A 228 12.82 10.93 -18.99
C PHE A 228 12.02 11.63 -20.10
N PRO A 229 10.92 11.03 -20.62
CA PRO A 229 10.07 11.68 -21.61
C PRO A 229 9.55 13.04 -21.12
N SER A 230 9.28 13.97 -22.03
CA SER A 230 8.75 15.32 -21.72
C SER A 230 7.35 15.33 -21.06
N HIS A 231 6.74 14.15 -20.94
CA HIS A 231 5.46 13.91 -20.27
C HIS A 231 5.61 13.23 -18.91
N PHE A 232 6.84 12.97 -18.46
CA PHE A 232 7.12 12.37 -17.16
C PHE A 232 7.11 13.45 -16.09
N VAL A 233 6.03 13.53 -15.31
CA VAL A 233 5.83 14.54 -14.25
C VAL A 233 5.63 13.83 -12.92
N ARG A 234 6.49 14.14 -11.95
CA ARG A 234 6.40 13.62 -10.58
C ARG A 234 5.68 14.63 -9.71
N LEU A 235 4.68 14.15 -8.97
CA LEU A 235 3.89 14.98 -8.07
C LEU A 235 4.79 15.71 -7.06
N ASP A 236 5.66 14.98 -6.37
CA ASP A 236 6.47 15.52 -5.28
C ASP A 236 7.43 16.63 -5.73
N GLN A 237 8.30 16.31 -6.70
CA GLN A 237 9.38 17.22 -7.11
C GLN A 237 8.93 18.27 -8.13
N ASP A 238 8.01 17.92 -9.03
CA ASP A 238 7.67 18.77 -10.17
C ASP A 238 6.37 19.57 -9.93
N ILE A 239 5.55 19.20 -8.92
CA ILE A 239 4.30 19.92 -8.56
C ILE A 239 4.34 20.45 -7.12
N LEU A 240 4.58 19.61 -6.10
CA LEU A 240 4.50 20.03 -4.70
C LEU A 240 5.62 21.03 -4.35
N SER A 241 6.88 20.72 -4.65
CA SER A 241 8.00 21.64 -4.39
C SER A 241 7.81 23.01 -5.04
N PRO A 242 7.45 23.15 -6.34
CA PRO A 242 7.30 24.47 -6.95
C PRO A 242 6.04 25.24 -6.50
N LEU A 243 5.04 24.57 -5.92
CA LEU A 243 3.82 25.22 -5.43
C LEU A 243 3.87 25.56 -3.94
N ALA A 244 4.86 25.04 -3.21
CA ALA A 244 5.08 25.40 -1.81
C ALA A 244 5.35 26.92 -1.65
N GLY A 245 4.76 27.51 -0.61
CA GLY A 245 4.86 28.95 -0.28
C GLY A 245 4.05 29.88 -1.20
N LYS A 246 3.17 29.33 -2.05
CA LYS A 246 2.31 30.11 -2.96
C LYS A 246 0.85 30.20 -2.53
N LYS A 247 0.52 29.82 -1.29
CA LYS A 247 -0.85 29.77 -0.76
C LYS A 247 -1.81 28.90 -1.58
N GLN A 248 -1.27 27.84 -2.20
CA GLN A 248 -2.05 26.91 -3.03
C GLN A 248 -2.12 25.50 -2.44
N LEU A 249 -1.16 25.13 -1.58
CA LEU A 249 -1.08 23.81 -0.99
C LEU A 249 -1.11 23.92 0.53
N TYR A 250 -1.82 23.00 1.16
CA TYR A 250 -2.03 22.95 2.60
C TYR A 250 -1.76 21.56 3.15
N THR A 251 -1.66 21.43 4.47
CA THR A 251 -1.43 20.15 5.14
C THR A 251 -2.56 19.79 6.10
N TYR A 252 -2.79 18.49 6.24
CA TYR A 252 -3.66 17.90 7.24
C TYR A 252 -2.85 16.87 8.04
N GLU A 253 -2.57 17.19 9.31
CA GLU A 253 -1.78 16.33 10.19
C GLU A 253 -2.66 15.22 10.77
N THR A 254 -2.30 13.96 10.51
CA THR A 254 -2.93 12.80 11.17
C THR A 254 -2.18 12.42 12.44
N ARG A 255 -2.92 11.89 13.42
CA ARG A 255 -2.39 11.31 14.67
C ARG A 255 -2.57 9.79 14.73
N ASP A 256 -3.20 9.22 13.71
CA ASP A 256 -3.38 7.78 13.58
C ASP A 256 -2.13 7.13 12.99
N PHE A 257 -2.15 5.80 12.90
CA PHE A 257 -1.06 5.04 12.31
C PHE A 257 -0.88 5.38 10.82
N TRP A 258 0.39 5.39 10.41
CA TRP A 258 0.81 5.47 9.02
C TRP A 258 2.10 4.66 8.83
N GLU A 259 2.16 3.85 7.78
CA GLU A 259 3.34 3.09 7.39
C GLU A 259 3.41 2.92 5.87
N GLN A 260 4.61 2.72 5.32
CA GLN A 260 4.77 2.38 3.91
C GLN A 260 5.04 0.89 3.69
N ILE A 261 4.27 0.27 2.82
CA ILE A 261 4.37 -1.16 2.51
C ILE A 261 5.37 -1.36 1.37
N LYS A 262 6.66 -1.06 1.58
CA LYS A 262 7.69 -1.20 0.52
C LYS A 262 8.19 -2.64 0.35
N THR A 263 8.24 -3.41 1.43
CA THR A 263 8.82 -4.77 1.52
C THR A 263 7.81 -5.74 2.12
N PRO A 264 8.01 -7.06 1.96
CA PRO A 264 7.16 -8.06 2.58
C PRO A 264 7.11 -7.93 4.11
N GLY A 265 8.25 -7.67 4.76
CA GLY A 265 8.34 -7.50 6.21
C GLY A 265 7.42 -6.41 6.75
N MET A 266 7.33 -5.27 6.06
CA MET A 266 6.38 -4.21 6.42
C MET A 266 4.92 -4.65 6.35
N SER A 267 4.60 -5.68 5.55
CA SER A 267 3.23 -6.22 5.47
C SER A 267 2.80 -6.90 6.76
N LEU A 268 3.70 -7.54 7.52
CA LEU A 268 3.35 -8.09 8.84
C LEU A 268 2.96 -6.97 9.81
N LYS A 269 3.77 -5.92 9.88
CA LYS A 269 3.49 -4.72 10.70
C LYS A 269 2.16 -4.07 10.29
N CYS A 270 1.97 -3.86 9.00
CA CYS A 270 0.76 -3.22 8.46
C CYS A 270 -0.49 -4.11 8.65
N SER A 271 -0.35 -5.43 8.54
CA SER A 271 -1.43 -6.37 8.83
C SER A 271 -1.88 -6.24 10.29
N ALA A 272 -0.94 -6.19 11.23
CA ALA A 272 -1.25 -5.99 12.65
C ALA A 272 -1.97 -4.65 12.90
N LEU A 273 -1.55 -3.56 12.25
CA LEU A 273 -2.19 -2.25 12.36
C LEU A 273 -3.64 -2.27 11.86
N TYR A 274 -3.90 -2.88 10.70
CA TYR A 274 -5.26 -3.02 10.18
C TYR A 274 -6.14 -3.96 11.01
N LEU A 275 -5.59 -5.08 11.48
CA LEU A 275 -6.29 -5.99 12.40
C LEU A 275 -6.70 -5.27 13.69
N ALA A 276 -5.82 -4.45 14.26
CA ALA A 276 -6.14 -3.62 15.42
C ALA A 276 -7.21 -2.57 15.10
N GLN A 277 -7.15 -1.95 13.91
CA GLN A 277 -8.16 -1.00 13.47
C GLN A 277 -9.55 -1.64 13.31
N PHE A 278 -9.62 -2.89 12.84
CA PHE A 278 -10.87 -3.62 12.67
C PHE A 278 -11.65 -3.81 13.97
N ARG A 279 -11.01 -3.76 15.15
CA ARG A 279 -11.71 -3.71 16.45
C ARG A 279 -12.72 -2.58 16.56
N PHE A 280 -12.48 -1.48 15.85
CA PHE A 280 -13.31 -0.28 15.92
C PHE A 280 -14.15 -0.11 14.66
N THR A 281 -13.63 -0.49 13.50
CA THR A 281 -14.29 -0.24 12.21
C THR A 281 -15.11 -1.43 11.72
N SER A 282 -14.62 -2.66 11.90
CA SER A 282 -15.22 -3.89 11.37
C SER A 282 -15.02 -5.09 12.30
N PRO A 283 -15.57 -5.09 13.53
CA PRO A 283 -15.27 -6.14 14.52
C PRO A 283 -15.71 -7.54 14.06
N HIS A 284 -16.72 -7.60 13.19
CA HIS A 284 -17.25 -8.83 12.60
C HIS A 284 -16.24 -9.59 11.71
N LEU A 285 -15.16 -8.94 11.26
CA LEU A 285 -14.09 -9.59 10.51
C LEU A 285 -13.11 -10.33 11.42
N LEU A 286 -13.07 -10.01 12.71
CA LEU A 286 -12.15 -10.63 13.66
C LEU A 286 -12.74 -11.94 14.19
N ALA A 287 -11.91 -12.98 14.19
CA ALA A 287 -12.25 -14.27 14.76
C ALA A 287 -12.25 -14.20 16.30
N SER A 288 -13.04 -15.08 16.92
CA SER A 288 -13.04 -15.28 18.36
C SER A 288 -13.14 -16.78 18.67
N GLY A 289 -12.56 -17.20 19.79
CA GLY A 289 -12.58 -18.59 20.22
C GLY A 289 -11.83 -18.78 21.54
N ASP A 290 -12.46 -19.47 22.48
CA ASP A 290 -11.96 -19.68 23.85
C ASP A 290 -11.26 -21.03 24.03
N GLY A 291 -11.18 -21.86 22.98
CA GLY A 291 -10.65 -23.23 23.06
C GLY A 291 -11.66 -24.30 23.47
N SER A 292 -12.93 -23.96 23.74
CA SER A 292 -13.93 -24.93 24.21
C SER A 292 -14.55 -25.75 23.08
N LYS A 293 -14.97 -25.09 22.00
CA LYS A 293 -15.61 -25.69 20.81
C LYS A 293 -14.88 -25.41 19.50
N GLY A 294 -13.86 -24.55 19.54
CA GLY A 294 -13.07 -24.11 18.41
C GLY A 294 -11.67 -23.69 18.88
N ALA A 295 -10.83 -23.27 17.94
CA ALA A 295 -9.45 -22.86 18.23
C ALA A 295 -9.41 -21.75 19.29
N THR A 296 -8.32 -21.72 20.07
CA THR A 296 -8.06 -20.60 20.98
C THR A 296 -7.57 -19.42 20.16
N ILE A 297 -8.28 -18.29 20.24
CA ILE A 297 -7.93 -17.04 19.55
C ILE A 297 -7.45 -16.02 20.58
N VAL A 298 -6.27 -15.44 20.35
CA VAL A 298 -5.65 -14.45 21.23
C VAL A 298 -5.43 -13.16 20.45
N GLY A 299 -6.00 -12.05 20.90
CA GLY A 299 -5.83 -10.74 20.24
C GLY A 299 -6.56 -10.65 18.90
N ASP A 300 -5.99 -9.87 17.96
CA ASP A 300 -6.64 -9.63 16.67
C ASP A 300 -6.22 -10.67 15.65
N VAL A 301 -7.20 -11.44 15.19
CA VAL A 301 -6.99 -12.51 14.23
C VAL A 301 -8.08 -12.44 13.19
N TYR A 302 -7.69 -12.51 11.92
CA TYR A 302 -8.60 -12.73 10.81
C TYR A 302 -8.52 -14.18 10.35
N ILE A 303 -9.67 -14.84 10.18
CA ILE A 303 -9.77 -16.18 9.60
C ILE A 303 -10.79 -16.13 8.48
N HIS A 304 -10.36 -16.41 7.25
CA HIS A 304 -11.27 -16.48 6.11
C HIS A 304 -12.35 -17.55 6.34
N PRO A 305 -13.62 -17.33 5.96
CA PRO A 305 -14.70 -18.28 6.21
C PRO A 305 -14.51 -19.69 5.62
N SER A 306 -13.71 -19.83 4.55
CA SER A 306 -13.40 -21.14 3.96
C SER A 306 -12.20 -21.85 4.58
N ALA A 307 -11.45 -21.20 5.47
CA ALA A 307 -10.33 -21.80 6.15
C ALA A 307 -10.82 -22.83 7.19
N LYS A 308 -10.04 -23.91 7.38
CA LYS A 308 -10.34 -24.96 8.35
C LYS A 308 -9.29 -24.93 9.44
N VAL A 309 -9.71 -24.61 10.66
CA VAL A 309 -8.82 -24.53 11.82
C VAL A 309 -9.23 -25.58 12.85
N HIS A 310 -8.29 -26.44 13.23
CA HIS A 310 -8.54 -27.48 14.22
C HIS A 310 -8.83 -26.87 15.61
N PRO A 311 -9.78 -27.41 16.41
CA PRO A 311 -10.15 -26.84 17.72
C PRO A 311 -9.01 -26.74 18.74
N THR A 312 -7.96 -27.57 18.62
CA THR A 312 -6.80 -27.53 19.53
C THR A 312 -5.71 -26.53 19.12
N ALA A 313 -5.85 -25.87 17.96
CA ALA A 313 -4.89 -24.87 17.51
C ALA A 313 -4.97 -23.59 18.36
N LYS A 314 -3.85 -22.87 18.47
CA LYS A 314 -3.76 -21.58 19.15
C LYS A 314 -3.28 -20.51 18.19
N ILE A 315 -4.12 -19.50 17.97
CA ILE A 315 -3.93 -18.51 16.92
C ILE A 315 -3.87 -17.11 17.54
N GLY A 316 -2.85 -16.36 17.18
CA GLY A 316 -2.69 -14.96 17.54
C GLY A 316 -1.63 -14.70 18.62
N PRO A 317 -1.32 -13.41 18.86
CA PRO A 317 -1.92 -12.23 18.23
C PRO A 317 -1.46 -11.96 16.79
N ASN A 318 -2.18 -11.06 16.10
CA ASN A 318 -1.82 -10.47 14.80
C ASN A 318 -1.66 -11.49 13.66
N VAL A 319 -2.61 -12.39 13.54
CA VAL A 319 -2.58 -13.44 12.50
C VAL A 319 -3.68 -13.20 11.47
N SER A 320 -3.36 -13.35 10.20
CA SER A 320 -4.37 -13.41 9.13
C SER A 320 -4.25 -14.73 8.37
N ILE A 321 -5.35 -15.47 8.30
CA ILE A 321 -5.46 -16.75 7.60
C ILE A 321 -6.38 -16.58 6.39
N SER A 322 -5.85 -16.80 5.20
CA SER A 322 -6.57 -16.62 3.93
C SER A 322 -7.36 -17.88 3.52
N ALA A 323 -7.88 -17.89 2.29
CA ALA A 323 -8.88 -18.86 1.86
C ALA A 323 -8.32 -20.28 1.79
N ASN A 324 -9.16 -21.26 2.18
CA ASN A 324 -8.89 -22.70 2.06
C ASN A 324 -7.66 -23.22 2.82
N ALA A 325 -7.01 -22.37 3.61
CA ALA A 325 -5.92 -22.77 4.47
C ALA A 325 -6.40 -23.81 5.51
N ARG A 326 -5.53 -24.77 5.83
CA ARG A 326 -5.80 -25.85 6.77
C ARG A 326 -4.80 -25.78 7.91
N ILE A 327 -5.29 -25.55 9.12
CA ILE A 327 -4.48 -25.47 10.33
C ILE A 327 -4.75 -26.70 11.19
N GLY A 328 -3.73 -27.52 11.35
CA GLY A 328 -3.78 -28.81 12.02
C GLY A 328 -3.83 -28.75 13.54
N PRO A 329 -4.01 -29.90 14.19
CA PRO A 329 -4.06 -30.02 15.64
C PRO A 329 -2.82 -29.46 16.33
N GLY A 330 -3.01 -28.69 17.41
CA GLY A 330 -1.91 -28.18 18.24
C GLY A 330 -1.02 -27.12 17.58
N ALA A 331 -1.30 -26.73 16.33
CA ALA A 331 -0.55 -25.71 15.62
C ALA A 331 -0.61 -24.36 16.35
N ARG A 332 0.48 -23.59 16.25
CA ARG A 332 0.62 -22.28 16.89
C ARG A 332 1.03 -21.21 15.88
N LEU A 333 0.20 -20.19 15.74
CA LEU A 333 0.43 -19.08 14.81
C LEU A 333 0.51 -17.76 15.56
N ILE A 334 1.56 -16.97 15.35
CA ILE A 334 1.77 -15.68 16.03
C ILE A 334 2.36 -14.67 15.03
N SER A 335 1.78 -13.48 14.91
CA SER A 335 2.29 -12.39 14.08
C SER A 335 2.64 -12.84 12.65
N CYS A 336 1.73 -13.55 11.98
CA CYS A 336 2.01 -14.15 10.68
C CYS A 336 0.86 -13.97 9.69
N ILE A 337 1.20 -14.04 8.40
CA ILE A 337 0.25 -14.06 7.29
C ILE A 337 0.32 -15.45 6.65
N ILE A 338 -0.81 -16.16 6.67
CA ILE A 338 -0.98 -17.47 6.04
C ILE A 338 -1.82 -17.27 4.78
N LEU A 339 -1.23 -17.47 3.61
CA LEU A 339 -1.89 -17.25 2.31
C LEU A 339 -2.74 -18.45 1.87
N ASP A 340 -3.37 -18.33 0.71
CA ASP A 340 -4.38 -19.30 0.27
C ASP A 340 -3.79 -20.69 0.08
N ASP A 341 -4.62 -21.70 0.37
CA ASP A 341 -4.31 -23.12 0.21
C ASP A 341 -3.06 -23.59 1.00
N VAL A 342 -2.63 -22.83 2.01
CA VAL A 342 -1.54 -23.23 2.91
C VAL A 342 -2.01 -24.31 3.87
N GLU A 343 -1.14 -25.28 4.12
CA GLU A 343 -1.36 -26.34 5.11
C GLU A 343 -0.31 -26.28 6.21
N VAL A 344 -0.76 -26.10 7.46
CA VAL A 344 0.09 -26.20 8.65
C VAL A 344 -0.29 -27.49 9.37
N MET A 345 0.61 -28.46 9.39
CA MET A 345 0.34 -29.77 9.98
C MET A 345 0.41 -29.74 11.52
N GLU A 346 0.23 -30.92 12.13
CA GLU A 346 0.18 -31.12 13.57
C GLU A 346 1.39 -30.51 14.30
N ASN A 347 1.09 -29.72 15.33
CA ASN A 347 2.09 -29.03 16.16
C ASN A 347 3.06 -28.12 15.40
N GLY A 348 2.76 -27.79 14.13
CA GLY A 348 3.52 -26.81 13.36
C GLY A 348 3.45 -25.42 13.99
N VAL A 349 4.57 -24.70 13.97
CA VAL A 349 4.67 -23.37 14.56
C VAL A 349 5.07 -22.33 13.52
N VAL A 350 4.32 -21.23 13.44
CA VAL A 350 4.61 -20.10 12.56
C VAL A 350 4.64 -18.81 13.36
N ILE A 351 5.79 -18.13 13.37
CA ILE A 351 5.98 -16.90 14.16
C ILE A 351 6.64 -15.84 13.30
N ASN A 352 6.11 -14.61 13.28
CA ASN A 352 6.74 -13.46 12.62
C ASN A 352 7.13 -13.75 11.15
N SER A 353 6.22 -14.40 10.42
CA SER A 353 6.52 -15.00 9.12
C SER A 353 5.38 -14.83 8.13
N ILE A 354 5.69 -14.87 6.84
CA ILE A 354 4.71 -14.94 5.76
C ILE A 354 4.84 -16.29 5.07
N VAL A 355 3.76 -17.07 5.06
CA VAL A 355 3.72 -18.38 4.41
C VAL A 355 2.98 -18.23 3.09
N GLY A 356 3.72 -18.33 1.98
CA GLY A 356 3.23 -18.12 0.63
C GLY A 356 2.23 -19.18 0.17
N TRP A 357 1.44 -18.85 -0.86
CA TRP A 357 0.35 -19.68 -1.38
C TRP A 357 0.73 -21.14 -1.59
N LYS A 358 -0.18 -22.07 -1.30
CA LYS A 358 0.00 -23.53 -1.52
C LYS A 358 1.20 -24.15 -0.83
N SER A 359 1.80 -23.46 0.15
CA SER A 359 2.91 -24.00 0.91
C SER A 359 2.43 -24.95 2.00
N SER A 360 3.28 -25.89 2.40
CA SER A 360 2.99 -26.81 3.49
C SER A 360 4.07 -26.75 4.57
N ILE A 361 3.65 -26.75 5.82
CA ILE A 361 4.53 -26.83 7.00
C ILE A 361 4.28 -28.16 7.67
N GLY A 362 5.31 -29.00 7.69
CA GLY A 362 5.30 -30.34 8.26
C GLY A 362 5.00 -30.40 9.75
N LYS A 363 4.85 -31.63 10.24
CA LYS A 363 4.58 -31.92 11.65
C LYS A 363 5.78 -31.52 12.49
N TRP A 364 5.52 -30.89 13.63
CA TRP A 364 6.56 -30.41 14.54
C TRP A 364 7.58 -29.43 13.92
N SER A 365 7.33 -28.97 12.69
CA SER A 365 8.18 -28.02 11.99
C SER A 365 7.95 -26.60 12.52
N ARG A 366 8.96 -25.75 12.38
CA ARG A 366 8.94 -24.40 12.94
C ARG A 366 9.45 -23.39 11.94
N VAL A 367 8.57 -22.47 11.53
CA VAL A 367 8.89 -21.35 10.64
C VAL A 367 8.81 -20.08 11.46
N GLN A 368 9.95 -19.49 11.79
CA GLN A 368 9.98 -18.35 12.70
C GLN A 368 10.95 -17.26 12.27
N ALA A 369 10.81 -16.09 12.87
CA ALA A 369 11.83 -15.07 12.76
C ALA A 369 11.87 -14.16 13.98
N GLU A 370 13.05 -13.61 14.25
CA GLU A 370 13.32 -12.62 15.28
C GLU A 370 14.15 -11.50 14.66
N GLY A 371 13.58 -10.29 14.58
CA GLY A 371 14.22 -9.16 13.94
C GLY A 371 13.26 -8.02 13.63
N ALA A 372 13.80 -6.92 13.09
CA ALA A 372 13.02 -5.76 12.67
C ALA A 372 12.40 -5.99 11.29
N TYR A 373 11.13 -5.57 11.11
CA TYR A 373 10.39 -5.75 9.84
C TYR A 373 11.05 -5.13 8.60
N ASN A 374 11.89 -4.11 8.78
CA ASN A 374 12.62 -3.44 7.71
C ASN A 374 13.97 -4.09 7.39
N ALA A 375 14.46 -5.01 8.24
CA ALA A 375 15.70 -5.73 8.00
C ALA A 375 15.49 -6.81 6.92
N LYS A 376 16.49 -7.02 6.06
CA LYS A 376 16.41 -7.94 4.91
C LYS A 376 16.02 -9.37 5.31
N LEU A 377 16.50 -9.84 6.47
CA LEU A 377 16.22 -11.15 7.06
C LEU A 377 15.58 -11.00 8.46
N GLY A 378 14.85 -9.91 8.70
CA GLY A 378 14.17 -9.69 9.98
C GLY A 378 12.86 -10.46 10.12
N ILE A 379 12.38 -11.06 9.03
CA ILE A 379 11.21 -11.95 8.99
C ILE A 379 11.52 -13.18 8.13
N THR A 380 10.76 -14.26 8.31
CA THR A 380 10.84 -15.43 7.42
C THR A 380 9.73 -15.37 6.38
N ILE A 381 10.09 -15.59 5.12
CA ILE A 381 9.17 -15.52 3.98
C ILE A 381 9.30 -16.82 3.19
N LEU A 382 8.20 -17.55 3.07
CA LEU A 382 8.08 -18.67 2.14
C LEU A 382 7.35 -18.19 0.88
N GLY A 383 7.91 -18.48 -0.30
CA GLY A 383 7.28 -18.24 -1.59
C GLY A 383 6.09 -19.16 -1.86
N GLU A 384 5.59 -19.18 -3.10
CA GLU A 384 4.51 -20.11 -3.48
C GLU A 384 5.01 -21.56 -3.52
N ALA A 385 4.18 -22.49 -3.07
CA ALA A 385 4.40 -23.93 -3.12
C ALA A 385 5.74 -24.36 -2.51
N VAL A 386 6.07 -23.79 -1.34
CA VAL A 386 7.21 -24.24 -0.54
C VAL A 386 6.77 -25.35 0.40
N THR A 387 7.50 -26.46 0.42
CA THR A 387 7.28 -27.57 1.33
C THR A 387 8.36 -27.54 2.41
N VAL A 388 7.97 -27.37 3.67
CA VAL A 388 8.84 -27.58 4.83
C VAL A 388 8.51 -28.96 5.38
N GLU A 389 9.46 -29.89 5.34
CA GLU A 389 9.25 -31.26 5.83
C GLU A 389 9.10 -31.31 7.36
N ASP A 390 8.68 -32.47 7.87
CA ASP A 390 8.49 -32.72 9.29
C ASP A 390 9.79 -32.43 10.09
N GLU A 391 9.64 -31.85 11.28
CA GLU A 391 10.74 -31.53 12.20
C GLU A 391 11.78 -30.51 11.68
N VAL A 392 11.53 -29.88 10.52
CA VAL A 392 12.41 -28.84 9.95
C VAL A 392 12.17 -27.48 10.58
N VAL A 393 13.27 -26.77 10.88
CA VAL A 393 13.25 -25.42 11.45
C VAL A 393 13.77 -24.40 10.43
N VAL A 394 13.01 -23.34 10.18
CA VAL A 394 13.32 -22.24 9.26
C VAL A 394 13.35 -20.95 10.06
N VAL A 395 14.49 -20.27 10.13
CA VAL A 395 14.67 -19.05 10.92
C VAL A 395 15.24 -17.91 10.09
N ASN A 396 14.62 -16.74 10.13
CA ASN A 396 15.12 -15.52 9.47
C ASN A 396 15.49 -15.73 7.97
N SER A 397 14.69 -16.49 7.22
CA SER A 397 15.06 -16.93 5.87
C SER A 397 14.05 -16.51 4.81
N ILE A 398 14.52 -16.30 3.57
CA ILE A 398 13.66 -16.07 2.40
C ILE A 398 13.78 -17.27 1.47
N VAL A 399 12.67 -17.95 1.22
CA VAL A 399 12.62 -19.15 0.39
C VAL A 399 11.84 -18.83 -0.88
N LEU A 400 12.48 -18.97 -2.04
CA LEU A 400 11.83 -18.76 -3.33
C LEU A 400 10.78 -19.86 -3.61
N PRO A 401 9.87 -19.63 -4.58
CA PRO A 401 8.80 -20.59 -4.89
C PRO A 401 9.31 -21.98 -5.30
N HIS A 402 8.47 -22.99 -5.09
CA HIS A 402 8.68 -24.39 -5.54
C HIS A 402 9.94 -25.05 -4.94
N LYS A 403 10.16 -24.85 -3.64
CA LYS A 403 11.28 -25.46 -2.90
C LYS A 403 10.78 -26.46 -1.88
N THR A 404 11.58 -27.49 -1.64
CA THR A 404 11.39 -28.42 -0.53
C THR A 404 12.55 -28.27 0.43
N LEU A 405 12.26 -28.01 1.70
CA LEU A 405 13.22 -27.94 2.77
C LEU A 405 13.12 -29.22 3.59
N ASN A 406 14.11 -30.08 3.42
CA ASN A 406 14.32 -31.31 4.21
C ASN A 406 15.42 -31.14 5.28
N VAL A 407 16.03 -29.95 5.33
CA VAL A 407 17.04 -29.58 6.32
C VAL A 407 16.68 -28.22 6.90
N SER A 408 17.02 -28.03 8.18
CA SER A 408 16.81 -26.74 8.85
C SER A 408 17.71 -25.66 8.24
N VAL A 409 17.17 -24.46 8.08
CA VAL A 409 17.85 -23.32 7.47
C VAL A 409 17.72 -22.09 8.36
N GLN A 410 18.79 -21.29 8.41
CA GLN A 410 18.83 -20.09 9.24
C GLN A 410 19.57 -18.97 8.52
N GLU A 411 18.96 -17.77 8.48
CA GLU A 411 19.56 -16.56 7.93
C GLU A 411 20.00 -16.67 6.46
N GLU A 412 19.24 -17.44 5.68
CA GLU A 412 19.57 -17.77 4.30
C GLU A 412 18.52 -17.29 3.30
N ILE A 413 18.97 -17.08 2.07
CA ILE A 413 18.10 -16.87 0.91
C ILE A 413 18.21 -18.12 0.04
N ILE A 414 17.15 -18.93 0.07
CA ILE A 414 17.07 -20.17 -0.72
C ILE A 414 16.48 -19.83 -2.08
N LEU A 415 17.33 -19.89 -3.10
CA LEU A 415 16.99 -19.56 -4.49
C LEU A 415 16.35 -20.73 -5.22
#